data_AF-A0A5M3PWB8-F1
#
_entry.id   AF-A0A5M3PWB8-F1
#
_cell.length_a   1.000
_cell.length_b   1.000
_cell.length_c   1.000
_cell.angle_alpha   90.00
_cell.angle_beta   90.00
_cell.angle_gamma   90.00
#
_symmetry.space_group_name_H-M   'P 1'
#
loop_
_entity.id
_entity.type
_entity.pdbx_description
1 polymer ?
#
loop_
_entity_poly.entity_id
_entity_poly.type
_entity_poly.pdbx_seq_one_letter_code
_entity_poly.pdbx_strand_id
1 'polypeptide(L)'
;MDFGKRLGLRVKVALPFAITAVALIVIGLFAVSTVRNLVSDTDNIAETYLPSVSEILNGDRDLYQAMVAQMAFVDAQFNNEEGENYLASFDENAGQALERFNQAVARLEGTGVSDGLIRPTSVG
;
A
#
# COMPACT_ATOMS: atom_id res chain seq x y z
N MET A 1 30.87 1.59 46.28
CA MET A 1 31.33 0.79 45.12
C MET A 1 32.73 1.27 44.74
N ASP A 2 33.76 0.49 45.06
CA ASP A 2 35.17 0.93 45.01
C ASP A 2 35.88 0.54 43.69
N PHE A 3 35.13 0.57 42.59
CA PHE A 3 35.55 0.03 41.29
C PHE A 3 36.75 0.78 40.68
N GLY A 4 36.92 2.06 41.02
CA GLY A 4 37.98 2.93 40.49
C GLY A 4 39.32 2.88 41.26
N LYS A 5 39.41 2.21 42.42
CA LYS A 5 40.62 2.23 43.26
C LYS A 5 41.65 1.14 42.94
N ARG A 6 41.29 0.14 42.12
CA ARG A 6 42.18 -0.99 41.76
C ARG A 6 42.58 -1.05 40.28
N LEU A 7 42.17 -0.07 39.48
CA LEU A 7 42.50 -0.01 38.05
C LEU A 7 43.77 0.82 37.83
N GLY A 8 44.76 0.23 37.17
CA GLY A 8 45.99 0.92 36.78
C GLY A 8 45.70 2.12 35.87
N LEU A 9 46.55 3.16 35.94
CA LEU A 9 46.40 4.44 35.21
C LEU A 9 46.01 4.26 33.73
N ARG A 10 46.58 3.24 33.07
CA ARG A 10 46.29 2.88 31.67
C ARG A 10 44.81 2.58 31.41
N VAL A 11 44.14 1.84 32.32
CA VAL A 11 42.72 1.49 32.17
C VAL A 11 41.83 2.71 32.38
N LYS A 12 42.17 3.60 33.31
CA LYS A 12 41.42 4.85 33.52
C LYS A 12 41.43 5.76 32.30
N VAL A 13 42.57 5.83 31.61
CA VAL A 13 42.71 6.62 30.38
C VAL A 13 42.00 5.96 29.20
N ALA A 14 42.01 4.62 29.09
CA ALA A 14 41.36 3.88 27.99
C ALA A 14 39.83 3.77 28.14
N LEU A 15 39.30 3.84 29.36
CA LEU A 15 37.87 3.68 29.66
C LEU A 15 36.94 4.60 28.85
N PRO A 16 37.13 5.93 28.78
CA PRO A 16 36.26 6.80 27.99
C PRO A 16 36.27 6.43 26.50
N PHE A 17 37.43 6.07 25.94
CA PHE A 17 37.53 5.64 24.54
C PHE A 17 36.78 4.33 24.29
N ALA A 18 36.88 3.36 25.21
CA ALA A 18 36.15 2.10 25.11
C ALA A 18 34.63 2.32 25.19
N ILE A 19 34.18 3.20 26.07
CA ILE A 19 32.75 3.57 26.19
C ILE A 19 32.25 4.21 24.89
N THR A 20 33.00 5.16 24.33
CA THR A 20 32.65 5.80 23.06
C THR A 20 32.60 4.79 21.91
N ALA A 21 33.57 3.87 21.83
CA ALA A 21 33.57 2.83 20.81
C ALA A 21 32.34 1.92 20.90
N VAL A 22 31.97 1.49 22.10
CA VAL A 22 30.75 0.69 22.33
C VAL A 22 29.49 1.49 21.97
N ALA A 23 29.41 2.77 22.35
CA ALA A 23 28.29 3.63 21.99
C ALA A 23 28.11 3.76 20.48
N LEU A 24 29.21 3.93 19.72
CA LEU A 24 29.17 3.97 18.26
C LEU A 24 28.67 2.67 17.64
N ILE A 25 29.09 1.52 18.18
CA ILE A 25 28.61 0.20 17.72
C ILE A 25 27.09 0.09 17.96
N VAL A 26 26.63 0.45 19.15
CA VAL A 26 25.19 0.40 19.50
C VAL A 26 24.37 1.31 18.58
N ILE A 27 24.82 2.55 18.34
CA ILE A 27 24.16 3.47 17.41
C ILE A 27 24.14 2.89 16.00
N GLY A 28 25.24 2.30 15.53
CA GLY A 28 25.31 1.66 14.22
C GLY A 28 24.32 0.51 14.07
N LEU A 29 24.17 -0.33 15.09
CA LEU A 29 23.18 -1.43 15.10
C LEU A 29 21.75 -0.89 15.04
N PHE A 30 21.42 0.13 15.83
CA PHE A 30 20.11 0.77 15.78
C PHE A 30 19.86 1.43 14.41
N ALA A 31 20.84 2.13 13.86
CA ALA A 31 20.72 2.77 12.54
C ALA A 31 20.42 1.74 11.45
N VAL A 32 21.13 0.60 11.43
CA VAL A 32 20.87 -0.48 10.47
C VAL A 32 19.45 -1.05 10.65
N SER A 33 19.01 -1.28 11.90
CA SER A 33 17.65 -1.77 12.15
C SER A 33 16.59 -0.77 11.67
N THR A 34 16.76 0.52 11.96
CA THR A 34 15.83 1.57 11.56
C THR A 34 15.75 1.69 10.04
N VAL A 35 16.91 1.68 9.36
CA VAL A 35 16.94 1.75 7.89
C VAL A 35 16.26 0.54 7.27
N ARG A 36 16.49 -0.67 7.79
CA ARG A 36 15.83 -1.88 7.28
C ARG A 36 14.31 -1.82 7.42
N ASN A 37 13.82 -1.33 8.56
CA ASN A 37 12.38 -1.16 8.77
C ASN A 37 11.80 -0.10 7.82
N LEU A 38 12.49 1.05 7.69
CA LEU A 38 12.04 2.11 6.79
C LEU A 38 12.01 1.68 5.32
N VAL A 39 13.00 0.90 4.88
CA VAL A 39 13.02 0.32 3.53
C VAL A 39 11.84 -0.63 3.35
N SER A 40 11.61 -1.54 4.31
CA SER A 40 10.49 -2.48 4.25
C SER A 40 9.12 -1.78 4.20
N ASP A 41 8.95 -0.68 4.93
CA ASP A 41 7.71 0.11 4.88
C ASP A 41 7.54 0.80 3.52
N THR A 42 8.64 1.26 2.94
CA THR A 42 8.65 1.88 1.60
C THR A 42 8.29 0.87 0.52
N ASP A 43 8.79 -0.37 0.63
CA ASP A 43 8.47 -1.46 -0.29
C ASP A 43 6.96 -1.78 -0.24
N ASN A 44 6.35 -1.82 0.94
CA ASN A 44 4.90 -2.01 1.07
C ASN A 44 4.11 -0.87 0.39
N ILE A 45 4.56 0.38 0.49
CA ILE A 45 3.96 1.52 -0.22
C ILE A 45 4.07 1.36 -1.73
N ALA A 46 5.27 1.07 -2.22
CA ALA A 46 5.57 1.01 -3.63
C ALA A 46 4.92 -0.19 -4.33
N GLU A 47 4.88 -1.35 -3.67
CA GLU A 47 4.50 -2.61 -4.29
C GLU A 47 3.06 -3.04 -3.96
N THR A 48 2.50 -2.55 -2.85
CA THR A 48 1.14 -2.92 -2.43
C THR A 48 0.18 -1.75 -2.55
N TYR A 49 0.43 -0.65 -1.83
CA TYR A 49 -0.56 0.42 -1.72
C TYR A 49 -0.71 1.24 -3.01
N LEU A 50 0.38 1.69 -3.62
CA LEU A 50 0.31 2.49 -4.86
C LEU A 50 -0.34 1.72 -6.02
N PRO A 51 0.02 0.46 -6.30
CA PRO A 51 -0.69 -0.34 -7.31
C PRO A 51 -2.16 -0.52 -6.97
N SER A 52 -2.51 -0.81 -5.71
CA SER A 52 -3.92 -0.97 -5.31
C SER A 52 -4.76 0.28 -5.55
N VAL A 53 -4.20 1.47 -5.23
CA VAL A 53 -4.86 2.76 -5.53
C VAL A 53 -5.02 2.93 -7.04
N SER A 54 -4.01 2.57 -7.83
CA SER A 54 -4.11 2.62 -9.29
C SER A 54 -5.20 1.69 -9.81
N GLU A 55 -5.33 0.47 -9.28
CA GLU A 55 -6.40 -0.47 -9.67
C GLU A 55 -7.78 0.11 -9.34
N ILE A 56 -7.96 0.68 -8.15
CA ILE A 56 -9.22 1.33 -7.75
C ILE A 56 -9.58 2.50 -8.67
N LEU A 57 -8.61 3.38 -9.00
CA LEU A 57 -8.85 4.53 -9.88
C LEU A 57 -9.18 4.10 -11.31
N ASN A 58 -8.52 3.07 -11.82
CA ASN A 58 -8.84 2.50 -13.14
C ASN A 58 -10.24 1.88 -13.12
N GLY A 59 -10.58 1.13 -12.05
CA GLY A 59 -11.92 0.56 -11.90
C GLY A 59 -13.03 1.62 -11.84
N ASP A 60 -12.80 2.73 -11.14
CA ASP A 60 -13.73 3.87 -11.11
C ASP A 60 -13.93 4.50 -12.50
N ARG A 61 -12.83 4.70 -13.25
CA ARG A 61 -12.89 5.18 -14.64
C ARG A 61 -13.71 4.23 -15.52
N ASP A 62 -13.49 2.93 -15.38
CA ASP A 62 -14.17 1.93 -16.19
C ASP A 62 -15.67 1.86 -15.82
N LEU A 63 -16.05 2.00 -14.53
CA LEU A 63 -17.46 2.17 -14.13
C LEU A 63 -18.11 3.41 -14.76
N TYR A 64 -17.40 4.54 -14.77
CA TYR A 64 -17.88 5.75 -15.42
C TYR A 64 -18.08 5.52 -16.93
N GLN A 65 -17.16 4.84 -17.61
CA GLN A 65 -17.28 4.50 -19.03
C GLN A 65 -18.46 3.55 -19.29
N ALA A 66 -18.70 2.58 -18.40
CA ALA A 66 -19.88 1.73 -18.47
C ALA A 66 -21.16 2.58 -18.34
N MET A 67 -21.24 3.50 -17.38
CA MET A 67 -22.38 4.41 -17.25
C MET A 67 -22.62 5.25 -18.51
N VAL A 68 -21.57 5.79 -19.13
CA VAL A 68 -21.66 6.54 -20.39
C VAL A 68 -22.18 5.65 -21.52
N ALA A 69 -21.65 4.43 -21.65
CA ALA A 69 -22.11 3.48 -22.66
C ALA A 69 -23.58 3.09 -22.47
N GLN A 70 -24.03 2.91 -21.22
CA GLN A 70 -25.44 2.68 -20.91
C GLN A 70 -26.32 3.85 -21.35
N MET A 71 -25.93 5.09 -21.07
CA MET A 71 -26.69 6.27 -21.49
C MET A 71 -26.75 6.38 -23.02
N ALA A 72 -25.64 6.12 -23.71
CA ALA A 72 -25.59 6.11 -25.18
C ALA A 72 -26.45 5.00 -25.79
N PHE A 73 -26.48 3.81 -25.18
CA PHE A 73 -27.38 2.73 -25.59
C PHE A 73 -28.85 3.15 -25.48
N VAL A 74 -29.24 3.76 -24.35
CA VAL A 74 -30.61 4.24 -24.13
C VAL A 74 -30.98 5.30 -25.16
N ASP A 75 -30.09 6.25 -25.44
CA ASP A 75 -30.31 7.29 -26.46
C ASP A 75 -30.46 6.70 -27.86
N ALA A 76 -29.60 5.76 -28.26
CA ALA A 76 -29.71 5.05 -29.53
C ALA A 76 -31.06 4.32 -29.68
N GLN A 77 -31.53 3.66 -28.62
CA GLN A 77 -32.84 3.00 -28.60
C GLN A 77 -33.99 3.99 -28.81
N PHE A 78 -33.94 5.16 -28.17
CA PHE A 78 -34.96 6.20 -28.37
C PHE A 78 -34.99 6.75 -29.80
N ASN A 79 -33.83 6.84 -30.45
CA ASN A 79 -33.68 7.35 -31.80
C ASN A 79 -33.84 6.26 -32.89
N ASN A 80 -34.12 5.00 -32.52
CA ASN A 80 -34.14 3.83 -33.41
C ASN A 80 -32.81 3.61 -34.17
N GLU A 81 -31.68 3.88 -33.50
CA GLU A 81 -30.32 3.65 -34.00
C GLU A 81 -29.75 2.31 -33.48
N GLU A 82 -28.70 1.79 -34.12
CA GLU A 82 -28.01 0.57 -33.67
C GLU A 82 -27.24 0.81 -32.37
N GLY A 83 -27.60 0.07 -31.31
CA GLY A 83 -27.00 0.21 -29.97
C GLY A 83 -26.01 -0.88 -29.58
N GLU A 84 -25.80 -1.93 -30.39
CA GLU A 84 -25.03 -3.12 -29.95
C GLU A 84 -23.61 -2.80 -29.49
N ASN A 85 -22.95 -1.83 -30.12
CA ASN A 85 -21.61 -1.38 -29.72
C ASN A 85 -21.58 -0.74 -28.32
N TYR A 86 -22.64 -0.01 -27.95
CA TYR A 86 -22.76 0.58 -26.63
C TYR A 86 -23.03 -0.49 -25.56
N LEU A 87 -23.82 -1.51 -25.89
CA LEU A 87 -24.04 -2.64 -24.99
C LEU A 87 -22.73 -3.43 -24.77
N ALA A 88 -21.99 -3.74 -25.84
CA ALA A 88 -20.70 -4.39 -25.74
C ALA A 88 -19.69 -3.56 -24.92
N SER A 89 -19.67 -2.23 -25.14
CA SER A 89 -18.84 -1.32 -24.36
C SER A 89 -19.23 -1.30 -22.89
N PHE A 90 -20.53 -1.35 -22.56
CA PHE A 90 -20.99 -1.44 -21.17
C PHE A 90 -20.47 -2.71 -20.51
N ASP A 91 -20.66 -3.87 -21.15
CA ASP A 91 -20.26 -5.17 -20.59
C ASP A 91 -18.75 -5.27 -20.40
N GLU A 92 -17.97 -4.79 -21.37
CA GLU A 92 -16.51 -4.76 -21.30
C GLU A 92 -16.03 -3.88 -20.13
N ASN A 93 -16.53 -2.65 -20.03
CA ASN A 93 -16.10 -1.70 -19.00
C ASN A 93 -16.56 -2.13 -17.60
N ALA A 94 -17.77 -2.67 -17.45
CA ALA A 94 -18.25 -3.20 -16.18
C ALA A 94 -17.43 -4.42 -15.73
N GLY A 95 -17.08 -5.30 -16.67
CA GLY A 95 -16.20 -6.45 -16.42
C GLY A 95 -14.80 -6.03 -15.99
N GLN A 96 -14.18 -5.09 -16.71
CA GLN A 96 -12.87 -4.54 -16.36
C GLN A 96 -12.89 -3.89 -14.98
N ALA A 97 -13.90 -3.08 -14.67
CA ALA A 97 -14.02 -2.45 -13.35
C ALA A 97 -14.07 -3.48 -12.21
N LEU A 98 -14.89 -4.52 -12.36
CA LEU A 98 -14.99 -5.60 -11.36
C LEU A 98 -13.65 -6.32 -11.18
N GLU A 99 -12.96 -6.63 -12.28
CA GLU A 99 -11.64 -7.26 -12.22
C GLU A 99 -10.63 -6.37 -11.48
N ARG A 100 -10.57 -5.07 -11.80
CA ARG A 100 -9.69 -4.10 -11.16
C ARG A 100 -9.94 -4.00 -9.66
N PHE A 101 -11.20 -3.93 -9.23
CA PHE A 101 -11.51 -3.91 -7.79
C PHE A 101 -11.12 -5.20 -7.09
N ASN A 102 -11.34 -6.36 -7.71
CA ASN A 102 -10.91 -7.64 -7.14
C ASN A 102 -9.37 -7.71 -7.02
N GLN A 103 -8.64 -7.22 -8.01
CA GLN A 103 -7.17 -7.13 -7.94
C GLN A 103 -6.72 -6.20 -6.81
N ALA A 104 -7.39 -5.06 -6.62
CA ALA A 104 -7.11 -4.15 -5.52
C ALA A 104 -7.37 -4.81 -4.15
N VAL A 105 -8.50 -5.49 -3.99
CA VAL A 105 -8.83 -6.22 -2.75
C VAL A 105 -7.77 -7.28 -2.47
N ALA A 106 -7.43 -8.11 -3.45
CA ALA A 106 -6.42 -9.16 -3.30
C ALA A 106 -5.05 -8.61 -2.91
N ARG A 107 -4.63 -7.45 -3.44
CA ARG A 107 -3.39 -6.78 -3.02
C ARG A 107 -3.46 -6.25 -1.59
N LEU A 108 -4.63 -5.79 -1.15
CA LEU A 108 -4.83 -5.23 0.19
C LEU A 108 -5.11 -6.30 1.26
N GLU A 109 -5.28 -7.57 0.90
CA GLU A 109 -5.41 -8.66 1.86
C GLU A 109 -4.20 -8.72 2.80
N GLY A 110 -4.45 -8.84 4.10
CA GLY A 110 -3.39 -8.89 5.11
C GLY A 110 -2.72 -7.55 5.47
N THR A 111 -3.06 -6.45 4.77
CA THR A 111 -2.58 -5.10 5.13
C THR A 111 -3.36 -4.46 6.30
N GLY A 112 -4.49 -5.06 6.70
CA GLY A 112 -5.44 -4.50 7.65
C GLY A 112 -6.43 -3.48 7.04
N VAL A 113 -6.24 -3.08 5.78
CA VAL A 113 -7.16 -2.17 5.06
C VAL A 113 -8.38 -2.91 4.51
N SER A 114 -8.22 -4.16 4.09
CA SER A 114 -9.27 -5.01 3.52
C SER A 114 -10.42 -5.35 4.48
N ASP A 115 -10.17 -5.35 5.79
CA ASP A 115 -11.19 -5.61 6.83
C ASP A 115 -12.33 -4.57 6.81
N GLY A 116 -12.08 -3.37 6.30
CA GLY A 116 -13.10 -2.33 6.09
C GLY A 116 -13.83 -2.41 4.75
N LEU A 117 -13.27 -3.09 3.75
CA LEU A 117 -13.81 -3.16 2.38
C LEU A 117 -14.74 -4.36 2.15
N ILE A 118 -14.54 -5.46 2.89
CA ILE A 118 -15.28 -6.73 2.67
C ILE A 118 -16.54 -6.85 3.55
N ARG A 119 -16.75 -5.97 4.54
CA ARG A 119 -18.00 -5.99 5.30
C ARG A 119 -19.12 -5.33 4.48
N PRO A 120 -20.16 -6.09 4.05
CA PRO A 120 -21.37 -5.44 3.62
C PRO A 120 -21.90 -4.73 4.86
N THR A 121 -22.08 -3.41 4.78
CA THR A 121 -22.93 -2.71 5.73
C THR A 121 -24.32 -3.30 5.57
N SER A 122 -24.64 -4.29 6.40
CA SER A 122 -26.00 -4.75 6.62
C SER A 122 -26.77 -3.61 7.26
N VAL A 123 -27.18 -2.66 6.43
CA VAL A 123 -28.21 -1.69 6.79
C VAL A 123 -29.53 -2.42 6.61
N GLY A 124 -30.01 -2.97 7.72
CA GLY A 124 -31.42 -3.34 7.88
C GLY A 124 -32.30 -2.13 8.12
#